data_AF-A0A9P8SSB7-F1
#
_entry.id   AF-A0A9P8SSB7-F1
#
_cell.length_a   1.000
_cell.length_b   1.000
_cell.length_c   1.000
_cell.angle_alpha   90.00
_cell.angle_beta   90.00
_cell.angle_gamma   90.00
#
_symmetry.space_group_name_H-M   'P 1'
#
loop_
_entity.id
_entity.type
_entity.pdbx_description
1 polymer ?
#
loop_
_entity_poly.entity_id
_entity_poly.type
_entity_poly.pdbx_seq_one_letter_code
_entity_poly.pdbx_strand_id
1 'polypeptide(L)'
;MLSLLLSAELTGVTDLRPKDTEQEPHFYTFKVQCTSCREVHPNWVSFNRFEQHEIPGSRGEANFVWKCKLCQKTHSASIVNGPHAYEGDEKGKGSKVIEIDCRGLEFTEFKPDGEWEAKGIDSSTPFTGIDLSEGEWYDYDEKAGEEVSIKEIKVGTELIIRLKWGQTEYKGKLESIDSYMNVLLRDTEEFIDGKNTGTLGLVLIRCNNILWMGSADSVEMTDLGLR
;
A
#
# COMPACT_ATOMS: atom_id res chain seq x y z
N MET A 1 1.09 -0.96 -11.52
CA MET A 1 0.09 -0.47 -10.55
C MET A 1 0.37 -1.11 -9.21
N LEU A 2 0.57 -0.30 -8.19
CA LEU A 2 0.81 -0.67 -6.80
C LEU A 2 -0.41 -0.24 -6.00
N SER A 3 -0.86 -1.09 -5.08
CA SER A 3 -1.98 -0.76 -4.21
C SER A 3 -1.48 -0.68 -2.78
N LEU A 4 -1.96 0.34 -2.07
CA LEU A 4 -1.71 0.51 -0.65
C LEU A 4 -2.79 -0.22 0.13
N LEU A 5 -2.40 -1.25 0.88
CA LEU A 5 -3.33 -1.99 1.73
C LEU A 5 -3.31 -1.39 3.13
N LEU A 6 -4.50 -1.09 3.63
CA LEU A 6 -4.76 -0.65 5.00
C LEU A 6 -5.34 -1.81 5.80
N SER A 7 -4.84 -2.00 7.00
CA SER A 7 -5.47 -2.80 8.04
C SER A 7 -5.48 -1.97 9.32
N ALA A 8 -6.60 -1.98 10.03
CA ALA A 8 -6.82 -1.27 11.28
C ALA A 8 -7.95 -1.96 12.04
N GLU A 9 -7.92 -1.91 13.36
CA GLU A 9 -9.03 -2.34 14.20
C GLU A 9 -10.04 -1.20 14.29
N LEU A 10 -11.25 -1.42 13.79
CA LEU A 10 -12.36 -0.46 13.86
C LEU A 10 -13.34 -0.88 14.95
N THR A 11 -13.70 0.04 15.84
CA THR A 11 -14.77 -0.13 16.81
C THR A 11 -15.79 0.98 16.62
N GLY A 12 -17.03 0.63 16.30
CA GLY A 12 -18.13 1.58 16.14
C GLY A 12 -18.05 2.50 14.91
N VAL A 13 -17.00 2.39 14.08
CA VAL A 13 -16.84 3.13 12.82
C VAL A 13 -16.68 2.23 11.60
N THR A 14 -17.01 2.78 10.43
CA THR A 14 -16.90 2.19 9.09
C THR A 14 -16.56 3.30 8.08
N ASP A 15 -16.40 2.98 6.78
CA ASP A 15 -16.10 3.95 5.71
C ASP A 15 -14.85 4.81 5.98
N LEU A 16 -13.82 4.22 6.61
CA LEU A 16 -12.58 4.93 6.92
C LEU A 16 -11.77 5.21 5.65
N ARG A 17 -11.44 6.47 5.37
CA ARG A 17 -10.59 6.86 4.24
C ARG A 17 -9.98 8.25 4.41
N PRO A 18 -8.92 8.57 3.65
CA PRO A 18 -8.41 9.94 3.52
C PRO A 18 -9.47 10.88 2.94
N LYS A 19 -9.59 12.08 3.49
CA LYS A 19 -10.43 13.13 2.91
C LYS A 19 -9.71 13.75 1.71
N ASP A 20 -10.08 13.33 0.51
CA ASP A 20 -9.38 13.69 -0.74
C ASP A 20 -10.32 14.27 -1.80
N THR A 21 -10.40 15.60 -1.87
CA THR A 21 -11.27 16.34 -2.80
C THR A 21 -10.49 17.35 -3.63
N GLU A 22 -11.04 17.85 -4.74
CA GLU A 22 -10.33 18.87 -5.55
C GLU A 22 -10.11 20.18 -4.77
N GLN A 23 -11.03 20.52 -3.86
CA GLN A 23 -10.97 21.72 -3.05
C GLN A 23 -10.00 21.56 -1.87
N GLU A 24 -9.93 20.35 -1.32
CA GLU A 24 -9.04 19.96 -0.24
C GLU A 24 -8.35 18.64 -0.61
N PRO A 25 -7.28 18.70 -1.43
CA PRO A 25 -6.53 17.50 -1.84
C PRO A 25 -5.82 16.85 -0.67
N HIS A 26 -5.89 15.52 -0.59
CA HIS A 26 -5.07 14.79 0.35
C HIS A 26 -3.65 14.59 -0.19
N PHE A 27 -2.64 14.91 0.62
CA PHE A 27 -1.24 14.69 0.27
C PHE A 27 -0.78 13.35 0.82
N TYR A 28 -0.55 12.40 -0.07
CA TYR A 28 -0.10 11.07 0.30
C TYR A 28 1.42 11.05 0.47
N THR A 29 1.89 10.71 1.66
CA THR A 29 3.28 10.85 2.06
C THR A 29 4.00 9.49 2.12
N PHE A 30 5.09 9.34 1.37
CA PHE A 30 5.82 8.07 1.24
C PHE A 30 7.34 8.20 1.38
N LYS A 31 7.98 7.11 1.81
CA LYS A 31 9.38 6.84 1.45
C LYS A 31 9.43 6.21 0.08
N VAL A 32 10.33 6.72 -0.76
CA VAL A 32 10.46 6.35 -2.17
C VAL A 32 11.85 5.80 -2.43
N GLN A 33 11.93 4.66 -3.12
CA GLN A 33 13.19 4.04 -3.51
C GLN A 33 13.29 3.89 -5.03
N CYS A 34 14.46 4.19 -5.58
CA CYS A 34 14.76 3.99 -6.98
C CYS A 34 14.91 2.49 -7.29
N THR A 35 14.12 1.95 -8.21
CA THR A 35 14.22 0.53 -8.60
C THR A 35 15.48 0.20 -9.40
N SER A 36 16.13 1.22 -10.01
CA SER A 36 17.32 1.01 -10.83
C SER A 36 18.63 0.97 -10.05
N CYS A 37 18.78 1.78 -9.01
CA CYS A 37 20.04 1.90 -8.25
C CYS A 37 19.87 1.81 -6.75
N ARG A 38 18.63 1.61 -6.26
CA ARG A 38 18.28 1.46 -4.85
C ARG A 38 18.54 2.68 -3.97
N GLU A 39 18.86 3.83 -4.57
CA GLU A 39 18.87 5.10 -3.86
C GLU A 39 17.48 5.39 -3.27
N VAL A 40 17.43 5.64 -1.98
CA VAL A 40 16.22 6.10 -1.28
C VAL A 40 16.18 7.61 -1.33
N HIS A 41 15.02 8.18 -1.63
CA HIS A 41 14.85 9.63 -1.60
C HIS A 41 15.16 10.16 -0.19
N PRO A 42 16.01 11.20 -0.04
CA PRO A 42 16.48 11.63 1.27
C PRO A 42 15.35 12.19 2.15
N ASN A 43 14.31 12.73 1.52
CA ASN A 43 13.13 13.27 2.20
C ASN A 43 11.93 12.33 2.01
N TRP A 44 10.96 12.43 2.92
CA TRP A 44 9.61 11.99 2.62
C TRP A 44 9.07 12.75 1.41
N VAL A 45 8.35 12.04 0.55
CA VAL A 45 7.76 12.58 -0.67
C VAL A 45 6.26 12.63 -0.46
N SER A 46 5.67 13.80 -0.65
CA SER A 46 4.22 14.01 -0.56
C SER A 46 3.72 14.56 -1.89
N PHE A 47 2.64 14.01 -2.40
CA PHE A 47 1.96 14.44 -3.63
C PHE A 47 0.47 14.10 -3.55
N ASN A 48 -0.36 14.79 -4.32
CA ASN A 48 -1.81 14.53 -4.36
C ASN A 48 -2.27 14.10 -5.76
N ARG A 49 -3.51 13.60 -5.87
CA ARG A 49 -4.02 13.04 -7.15
C ARG A 49 -4.29 14.09 -8.24
N PHE A 50 -4.32 15.37 -7.89
CA PHE A 50 -4.73 16.46 -8.80
C PHE A 50 -3.55 17.24 -9.36
N GLU A 51 -2.38 17.17 -8.73
CA GLU A 51 -1.15 17.74 -9.25
C GLU A 51 -0.75 17.05 -10.56
N GLN A 52 -0.31 17.83 -11.56
CA GLN A 52 0.17 17.30 -12.83
C GLN A 52 1.52 17.91 -13.15
N HIS A 53 2.49 17.03 -13.41
CA HIS A 53 3.84 17.40 -13.78
C HIS A 53 4.25 16.69 -15.06
N GLU A 54 4.78 17.46 -16.01
CA GLU A 54 5.35 16.91 -17.24
C GLU A 54 6.50 15.95 -16.94
N ILE A 55 6.52 14.81 -17.63
CA ILE A 55 7.59 13.83 -17.50
C ILE A 55 8.68 14.14 -18.55
N PRO A 56 9.92 14.48 -18.14
CA PRO A 56 11.00 14.78 -19.07
C PRO A 56 11.23 13.65 -20.09
N GLY A 57 11.18 13.99 -21.39
CA GLY A 57 11.38 13.04 -22.49
C GLY A 57 10.16 12.18 -22.82
N SER A 58 9.00 12.47 -22.24
CA SER A 58 7.72 11.81 -22.51
C SER A 58 6.66 12.85 -22.93
N ARG A 59 5.55 12.40 -23.51
CA ARG A 59 4.35 13.22 -23.76
C ARG A 59 3.31 13.12 -22.64
N GLY A 60 3.60 12.34 -21.60
CA GLY A 60 2.70 12.11 -20.47
C GLY A 60 3.03 12.99 -19.27
N GLU A 61 2.07 13.07 -18.36
CA GLU A 61 2.16 13.75 -17.06
C GLU A 61 1.99 12.74 -15.93
N ALA A 62 2.45 13.12 -14.74
CA ALA A 62 2.25 12.34 -13.52
C ALA A 62 2.07 13.24 -12.29
N ASN A 63 1.48 12.70 -11.23
CA ASN A 63 1.33 13.44 -9.97
C ASN A 63 2.68 13.66 -9.26
N PHE A 64 3.63 12.76 -9.47
CA PHE A 64 4.98 12.87 -8.95
C PHE A 64 6.00 12.49 -10.02
N VAL A 65 7.05 13.31 -10.18
CA VAL A 65 8.17 13.05 -11.09
C VAL A 65 9.48 13.26 -10.34
N TRP A 66 10.36 12.26 -10.39
CA TRP A 66 11.63 12.30 -9.68
C TRP A 66 12.79 11.89 -10.58
N LYS A 67 13.81 12.74 -10.67
CA LYS A 67 15.12 12.37 -11.23
C LYS A 67 16.03 11.88 -10.12
N CYS A 68 16.36 10.58 -10.12
CA CYS A 68 17.25 9.98 -9.14
C CYS A 68 18.61 10.66 -9.15
N LYS A 69 19.08 11.16 -8.00
CA LYS A 69 20.36 11.89 -7.92
C LYS A 69 21.58 10.97 -8.14
N LEU A 70 21.43 9.68 -7.87
CA LEU A 70 22.51 8.71 -8.04
C LEU A 70 22.64 8.24 -9.50
N CYS A 71 21.59 7.62 -10.07
CA CYS A 71 21.65 7.07 -11.43
C CYS A 71 21.14 8.00 -12.54
N GLN A 72 20.67 9.20 -12.19
CA GLN A 72 20.16 10.23 -13.11
C GLN A 72 18.94 9.84 -13.94
N LYS A 73 18.37 8.65 -13.74
CA LYS A 73 17.12 8.22 -14.39
C LYS A 73 15.91 8.96 -13.81
N THR A 74 14.93 9.21 -14.66
CA THR A 74 13.65 9.79 -14.28
C THR A 74 12.63 8.69 -13.96
N HIS A 75 11.88 8.91 -12.90
CA HIS A 75 10.83 8.04 -12.37
C HIS A 75 9.55 8.86 -12.19
N SER A 76 8.41 8.19 -12.16
CA SER A 76 7.12 8.86 -11.99
C SER A 76 6.14 8.03 -11.18
N ALA A 77 5.16 8.68 -10.56
CA ALA A 77 4.02 8.04 -9.93
C ALA A 77 2.74 8.87 -10.09
N SER A 78 1.60 8.19 -10.28
CA SER A 78 0.28 8.81 -10.33
C SER A 78 -0.75 8.01 -9.55
N ILE A 79 -1.55 8.67 -8.73
CA ILE A 79 -2.74 8.10 -8.08
C ILE A 79 -3.85 8.05 -9.12
N VAL A 80 -4.40 6.86 -9.36
CA VAL A 80 -5.30 6.61 -10.49
C VAL A 80 -6.75 6.91 -10.15
N ASN A 81 -7.16 6.54 -8.93
CA ASN A 81 -8.52 6.65 -8.44
C ASN A 81 -8.54 7.40 -7.09
N GLY A 82 -9.70 7.92 -6.69
CA GLY A 82 -9.91 8.40 -5.32
C GLY A 82 -9.76 7.27 -4.30
N PRO A 83 -9.61 7.59 -3.01
CA PRO A 83 -9.42 6.58 -2.00
C PRO A 83 -10.65 5.70 -1.83
N HIS A 84 -10.41 4.40 -1.70
CA HIS A 84 -11.43 3.41 -1.38
C HIS A 84 -11.68 3.40 0.13
N ALA A 85 -12.94 3.25 0.50
CA ALA A 85 -13.38 3.10 1.88
C ALA A 85 -12.85 1.80 2.51
N TYR A 86 -12.36 1.90 3.74
CA TYR A 86 -12.01 0.75 4.57
C TYR A 86 -13.14 0.49 5.58
N GLU A 87 -13.80 -0.65 5.43
CA GLU A 87 -14.95 -1.05 6.26
C GLU A 87 -14.55 -1.91 7.47
N GLY A 88 -13.24 -2.11 7.70
CA GLY A 88 -12.73 -3.06 8.69
C GLY A 88 -12.25 -4.36 8.05
N ASP A 89 -11.36 -5.05 8.77
CA ASP A 89 -10.67 -6.25 8.29
C ASP A 89 -11.11 -7.49 9.09
N GLU A 90 -12.28 -8.01 8.74
CA GLU A 90 -12.82 -9.24 9.36
C GLU A 90 -11.91 -10.48 9.16
N LYS A 91 -10.94 -10.42 8.22
CA LYS A 91 -10.16 -11.58 7.76
C LYS A 91 -8.63 -11.42 7.86
N GLY A 92 -8.12 -10.34 8.44
CA GLY A 92 -6.69 -10.05 8.59
C GLY A 92 -5.92 -9.73 7.29
N LYS A 93 -6.63 -9.54 6.17
CA LYS A 93 -6.01 -9.36 4.83
C LYS A 93 -5.71 -7.89 4.50
N GLY A 94 -6.33 -6.94 5.20
CA GLY A 94 -6.35 -5.53 4.83
C GLY A 94 -7.14 -5.28 3.54
N SER A 95 -7.52 -4.02 3.31
CA SER A 95 -8.23 -3.60 2.11
C SER A 95 -7.45 -2.54 1.36
N LYS A 96 -7.60 -2.51 0.04
CA LYS A 96 -7.01 -1.47 -0.81
C LYS A 96 -7.64 -0.14 -0.45
N VAL A 97 -6.80 0.86 -0.18
CA VAL A 97 -7.26 2.24 0.02
C VAL A 97 -6.86 3.12 -1.15
N ILE A 98 -5.67 2.92 -1.75
CA ILE A 98 -5.21 3.77 -2.87
C ILE A 98 -4.52 2.92 -3.93
N GLU A 99 -4.67 3.30 -5.19
CA GLU A 99 -4.00 2.69 -6.34
C GLU A 99 -3.08 3.70 -7.02
N ILE A 100 -1.81 3.30 -7.21
CA ILE A 100 -0.76 4.17 -7.72
C ILE A 100 -0.11 3.49 -8.94
N ASP A 101 -0.10 4.16 -10.09
CA ASP A 101 0.75 3.79 -11.22
C ASP A 101 2.16 4.36 -11.03
N CYS A 102 3.12 3.52 -10.70
CA CYS A 102 4.51 3.91 -10.47
C CYS A 102 5.45 3.33 -11.54
N ARG A 103 6.41 4.13 -12.00
CA ARG A 103 7.40 3.76 -13.03
C ARG A 103 8.81 4.08 -12.57
N GLY A 104 9.62 3.04 -12.38
CA GLY A 104 11.03 3.16 -12.03
C GLY A 104 11.30 3.47 -10.55
N LEU A 105 10.26 3.59 -9.73
CA LEU A 105 10.33 3.74 -8.28
C LEU A 105 9.40 2.76 -7.58
N GLU A 106 9.66 2.52 -6.30
CA GLU A 106 8.81 1.75 -5.38
C GLU A 106 8.60 2.54 -4.09
N PHE A 107 7.46 2.35 -3.44
CA PHE A 107 7.18 2.93 -2.12
C PHE A 107 7.53 1.91 -1.05
N THR A 108 8.32 2.32 -0.07
CA THR A 108 8.81 1.42 0.99
C THR A 108 8.09 1.64 2.31
N GLU A 109 7.60 2.86 2.54
CA GLU A 109 6.85 3.24 3.74
C GLU A 109 5.79 4.28 3.36
N PHE A 110 4.66 4.25 4.06
CA PHE A 110 3.61 5.26 3.98
C PHE A 110 3.39 5.88 5.35
N LYS A 111 3.19 7.19 5.37
CA LYS A 111 2.82 7.93 6.56
C LYS A 111 1.33 8.27 6.46
N PRO A 112 0.46 7.77 7.36
CA PRO A 112 -0.97 8.06 7.35
C PRO A 112 -1.24 9.46 7.95
N ASP A 113 -0.51 10.47 7.50
CA ASP A 113 -0.75 11.85 7.89
C ASP A 113 -1.89 12.50 7.10
N GLY A 114 -2.25 13.72 7.48
CA GLY A 114 -3.39 14.44 6.93
C GLY A 114 -4.72 14.02 7.53
N GLU A 115 -5.80 14.60 7.03
CA GLU A 115 -7.14 14.37 7.55
C GLU A 115 -7.77 13.11 6.96
N TRP A 116 -8.28 12.26 7.85
CA TRP A 116 -9.13 11.13 7.52
C TRP A 116 -10.58 11.40 7.93
N GLU A 117 -11.50 10.66 7.31
CA GLU A 117 -12.92 10.65 7.61
C GLU A 117 -13.43 9.22 7.77
N ALA A 118 -14.45 9.06 8.60
CA ALA A 118 -15.16 7.80 8.84
C ALA A 118 -16.63 8.09 9.19
N LYS A 119 -17.42 7.04 9.37
CA LYS A 119 -18.82 7.13 9.82
C LYS A 119 -19.11 6.15 10.94
N GLY A 120 -19.95 6.56 11.87
CA GLY A 120 -20.53 5.66 12.86
C GLY A 120 -21.29 4.53 12.16
N ILE A 121 -21.02 3.28 12.55
CA ILE A 121 -21.51 2.10 11.83
C ILE A 121 -23.04 2.01 11.81
N ASP A 122 -23.70 2.32 12.92
CA ASP A 122 -25.15 2.26 13.07
C ASP A 122 -25.84 3.63 12.91
N SER A 123 -25.17 4.69 13.37
CA SER A 123 -25.73 6.04 13.42
C SER A 123 -25.54 6.83 12.11
N SER A 124 -24.60 6.40 11.27
CA SER A 124 -24.05 7.19 10.16
C SER A 124 -23.54 8.58 10.58
N THR A 125 -23.19 8.78 11.87
CA THR A 125 -22.57 10.02 12.37
C THR A 125 -21.25 10.25 11.62
N PRO A 126 -21.06 11.40 10.95
CA PRO A 126 -19.82 11.68 10.25
C PRO A 126 -18.72 12.06 11.25
N PHE A 127 -17.57 11.38 11.15
CA PHE A 127 -16.34 11.73 11.86
C PHE A 127 -15.36 12.30 10.84
N THR A 128 -14.88 13.51 11.08
CA THR A 128 -13.98 14.26 10.18
C THR A 128 -12.78 14.79 10.93
N GLY A 129 -11.66 14.99 10.26
CA GLY A 129 -10.44 15.48 10.91
C GLY A 129 -9.79 14.41 11.80
N ILE A 130 -9.99 13.14 11.46
CA ILE A 130 -9.37 12.01 12.14
C ILE A 130 -7.87 12.07 11.84
N ASP A 131 -7.05 12.17 12.89
CA ASP A 131 -5.59 12.14 12.81
C ASP A 131 -5.09 10.75 13.23
N LEU A 132 -4.42 10.06 12.31
CA LEU A 132 -3.88 8.71 12.52
C LEU A 132 -2.35 8.70 12.63
N SER A 133 -1.73 9.87 12.82
CA SER A 133 -0.27 10.01 12.89
C SER A 133 0.36 9.29 14.10
N GLU A 134 -0.39 9.11 15.19
CA GLU A 134 0.02 8.35 16.38
C GLU A 134 -0.40 6.87 16.33
N GLY A 135 -1.11 6.47 15.28
CA GLY A 135 -1.52 5.10 15.02
C GLY A 135 -2.83 4.65 15.68
N GLU A 136 -3.44 5.53 16.47
CA GLU A 136 -4.74 5.31 17.12
C GLU A 136 -5.56 6.60 17.20
N TRP A 137 -6.88 6.45 17.25
CA TRP A 137 -7.85 7.53 17.38
C TRP A 137 -9.08 7.05 18.15
N TYR A 138 -9.66 7.94 18.97
CA TYR A 138 -10.82 7.66 19.83
C TYR A 138 -11.78 8.84 19.82
N ASP A 139 -13.07 8.55 19.83
CA ASP A 139 -14.14 9.55 19.96
C ASP A 139 -15.41 8.91 20.53
N TYR A 140 -16.51 9.65 20.59
CA TYR A 140 -17.79 9.19 21.10
C TYR A 140 -18.93 9.48 20.10
N ASP A 141 -19.70 8.46 19.75
CA ASP A 141 -20.87 8.64 18.91
C ASP A 141 -22.08 8.99 19.78
N GLU A 142 -22.40 10.28 19.90
CA GLU A 142 -23.54 10.74 20.70
C GLU A 142 -24.88 10.15 20.25
N LYS A 143 -25.05 9.82 18.97
CA LYS A 143 -26.32 9.27 18.45
C LYS A 143 -26.47 7.79 18.77
N ALA A 144 -25.38 7.04 18.74
CA ALA A 144 -25.37 5.63 19.14
C ALA A 144 -25.29 5.47 20.66
N GLY A 145 -24.71 6.45 21.37
CA GLY A 145 -24.44 6.38 22.80
C GLY A 145 -23.28 5.44 23.13
N GLU A 146 -22.30 5.33 22.24
CA GLU A 146 -21.18 4.37 22.34
C GLU A 146 -19.83 5.04 22.01
N GLU A 147 -18.75 4.50 22.57
CA GLU A 147 -17.38 4.89 22.21
C GLU A 147 -16.97 4.32 20.85
N VAL A 148 -16.22 5.10 20.09
CA VAL A 148 -15.70 4.68 18.79
C VAL A 148 -14.19 4.81 18.75
N SER A 149 -13.52 3.92 18.00
CA SER A 149 -12.06 3.98 17.88
C SER A 149 -11.52 3.35 16.61
N ILE A 150 -10.32 3.80 16.23
CA ILE A 150 -9.49 3.24 15.17
C ILE A 150 -8.13 2.94 15.80
N LYS A 151 -7.64 1.71 15.70
CA LYS A 151 -6.36 1.31 16.32
C LYS A 151 -5.53 0.47 15.38
N GLU A 152 -4.26 0.32 15.75
CA GLU A 152 -3.29 -0.55 15.07
C GLU A 152 -3.25 -0.33 13.55
N ILE A 153 -3.27 0.93 13.10
CA ILE A 153 -3.16 1.21 11.67
C ILE A 153 -1.84 0.63 11.12
N LYS A 154 -1.98 -0.29 10.19
CA LYS A 154 -0.91 -0.96 9.48
C LYS A 154 -1.12 -0.71 8.01
N VAL A 155 -0.07 -0.21 7.38
CA VAL A 155 -0.07 0.05 5.95
C VAL A 155 1.05 -0.75 5.31
N GLY A 156 0.70 -1.58 4.34
CA GLY A 156 1.65 -2.51 3.72
C GLY A 156 1.36 -2.72 2.25
N THR A 157 2.36 -3.26 1.54
CA THR A 157 2.19 -3.77 0.18
C THR A 157 2.18 -5.30 0.27
N GLU A 158 1.11 -5.95 -0.20
CA GLU A 158 1.16 -7.39 -0.42
C GLU A 158 1.96 -7.70 -1.68
N LEU A 159 2.86 -8.68 -1.56
CA LEU A 159 3.64 -9.19 -2.66
C LEU A 159 3.27 -10.63 -2.94
N ILE A 160 3.30 -11.00 -4.22
CA ILE A 160 3.44 -12.38 -4.66
C ILE A 160 4.88 -12.58 -5.11
N ILE A 161 5.52 -13.63 -4.60
CA ILE A 161 6.89 -14.02 -4.92
C ILE A 161 6.87 -15.44 -5.47
N ARG A 162 7.30 -15.60 -6.73
CA ARG A 162 7.45 -16.90 -7.39
C ARG A 162 8.86 -17.42 -7.19
N LEU A 163 9.00 -18.68 -6.77
CA LEU A 163 10.29 -19.36 -6.73
C LEU A 163 10.69 -19.90 -8.11
N LYS A 164 12.01 -20.08 -8.33
CA LYS A 164 12.59 -20.67 -9.55
C LYS A 164 12.23 -22.13 -9.76
N TRP A 165 11.86 -22.84 -8.71
CA TRP A 165 11.61 -24.28 -8.71
C TRP A 165 10.32 -24.60 -7.97
N GLY A 166 9.77 -25.79 -8.23
CA GLY A 166 8.63 -26.32 -7.47
C GLY A 166 7.28 -25.67 -7.76
N GLN A 167 7.19 -24.75 -8.74
CA GLN A 167 5.97 -23.99 -9.03
C GLN A 167 5.37 -23.36 -7.76
N THR A 168 6.25 -22.90 -6.87
CA THR A 168 5.89 -22.37 -5.56
C THR A 168 5.77 -20.85 -5.62
N GLU A 169 4.69 -20.33 -5.06
CA GLU A 169 4.43 -18.91 -4.87
C GLU A 169 4.18 -18.64 -3.39
N TYR A 170 4.69 -17.51 -2.92
CA TYR A 170 4.36 -16.97 -1.61
C TYR A 170 3.60 -15.68 -1.81
N LYS A 171 2.45 -15.55 -1.14
CA LYS A 171 1.73 -14.29 -1.04
C LYS A 171 1.83 -13.79 0.39
N GLY A 172 2.31 -12.57 0.62
CA GLY A 172 2.39 -12.02 1.98
C GLY A 172 2.66 -10.52 1.99
N LYS A 173 2.53 -9.89 3.17
CA LYS A 173 2.83 -8.47 3.37
C LYS A 173 4.34 -8.27 3.42
N LEU A 174 4.86 -7.33 2.64
CA LEU A 174 6.29 -6.99 2.69
C LEU A 174 6.65 -6.39 4.06
N GLU A 175 7.52 -7.07 4.80
CA GLU A 175 8.06 -6.58 6.08
C GLU A 175 9.41 -5.89 5.87
N SER A 176 10.30 -6.50 5.08
CA SER A 176 11.59 -5.89 4.72
C SER A 176 12.20 -6.53 3.48
N ILE A 177 13.13 -5.82 2.84
CA ILE A 177 13.97 -6.34 1.77
C ILE A 177 15.39 -5.79 1.94
N ASP A 178 16.40 -6.63 1.78
CA ASP A 178 17.80 -6.21 1.90
C ASP A 178 18.46 -5.95 0.53
N SER A 179 19.71 -5.45 0.56
CA SER A 179 20.51 -5.17 -0.64
C SER A 179 20.89 -6.42 -1.43
N TYR A 180 20.76 -7.60 -0.83
CA TYR A 180 20.96 -8.87 -1.50
C TYR A 180 19.66 -9.41 -2.10
N MET A 181 18.53 -8.70 -2.01
CA MET A 181 17.19 -9.14 -2.45
C MET A 181 16.64 -10.32 -1.64
N ASN A 182 17.05 -10.47 -0.38
CA ASN A 182 16.32 -11.33 0.54
C ASN A 182 15.07 -10.58 1.00
N VAL A 183 13.91 -11.21 0.92
CA VAL A 183 12.61 -10.60 1.22
C VAL A 183 12.02 -11.25 2.45
N LEU A 184 11.64 -10.45 3.44
CA LEU A 184 10.88 -10.88 4.59
C LEU A 184 9.41 -10.56 4.34
N LEU A 185 8.57 -11.60 4.32
CA LEU A 185 7.13 -11.48 4.24
C LEU A 185 6.50 -11.83 5.60
N ARG A 186 5.42 -11.14 5.96
CA ARG A 186 4.54 -11.43 7.09
C ARG A 186 3.18 -11.92 6.58
N ASP A 187 2.45 -12.64 7.41
CA ASP A 187 1.13 -13.21 7.09
C ASP A 187 1.16 -14.01 5.78
N THR A 188 2.26 -14.73 5.55
CA THR A 188 2.57 -15.36 4.26
C THR A 188 1.74 -16.62 4.06
N GLU A 189 1.04 -16.72 2.93
CA GLU A 189 0.39 -17.91 2.40
C GLU A 189 1.31 -18.56 1.34
N GLU A 190 1.41 -19.89 1.34
CA GLU A 190 2.12 -20.65 0.32
C GLU A 190 1.15 -21.26 -0.70
N PHE A 191 1.55 -21.23 -1.96
CA PHE A 191 0.85 -21.85 -3.06
C PHE A 191 1.81 -22.76 -3.83
N ILE A 192 1.42 -24.01 -4.04
CA ILE A 192 2.15 -24.96 -4.89
C ILE A 192 1.22 -25.38 -6.01
N ASP A 193 1.70 -25.24 -7.26
CA ASP A 193 0.88 -25.49 -8.46
C ASP A 193 -0.44 -24.70 -8.43
N GLY A 194 -0.39 -23.45 -7.95
CA GLY A 194 -1.54 -22.54 -7.83
C GLY A 194 -2.53 -22.90 -6.71
N LYS A 195 -2.26 -23.94 -5.92
CA LYS A 195 -3.12 -24.35 -4.80
C LYS A 195 -2.55 -23.85 -3.49
N ASN A 196 -3.37 -23.16 -2.70
CA ASN A 196 -3.01 -22.75 -1.34
C ASN A 196 -2.70 -23.99 -0.49
N THR A 197 -1.48 -24.08 0.04
CA THR A 197 -1.01 -25.17 0.91
C THR A 197 -1.07 -24.81 2.39
N GLY A 198 -1.29 -23.53 2.71
CA GLY A 198 -1.51 -23.04 4.07
C GLY A 198 -0.82 -21.71 4.37
N THR A 199 -1.02 -21.23 5.59
CA THR A 199 -0.38 -20.02 6.12
C THR A 199 0.91 -20.37 6.87
N LEU A 200 1.99 -19.68 6.54
CA LEU A 200 3.32 -19.83 7.13
C LEU A 200 3.69 -18.69 8.09
N GLY A 201 2.98 -17.57 8.05
CA GLY A 201 3.27 -16.40 8.91
C GLY A 201 4.48 -15.63 8.41
N LEU A 202 5.58 -15.61 9.18
CA LEU A 202 6.79 -14.87 8.83
C LEU A 202 7.74 -15.73 7.98
N VAL A 203 8.02 -15.32 6.75
CA VAL A 203 8.84 -16.07 5.78
C VAL A 203 9.95 -15.19 5.23
N LEU A 204 11.20 -15.65 5.39
CA LEU A 204 12.37 -15.06 4.73
C LEU A 204 12.68 -15.82 3.44
N ILE A 205 12.57 -15.15 2.30
CA ILE A 205 12.87 -15.70 0.98
C ILE A 205 14.20 -15.14 0.49
N ARG A 206 15.17 -16.01 0.23
CA ARG A 206 16.47 -15.59 -0.31
C ARG A 206 16.40 -15.27 -1.80
N CYS A 207 17.12 -14.23 -2.22
CA CYS A 207 17.13 -13.73 -3.60
C CYS A 207 17.41 -14.78 -4.67
N ASN A 208 18.37 -15.67 -4.42
CA ASN A 208 18.84 -16.62 -5.39
C ASN A 208 17.78 -17.68 -5.73
N ASN A 209 16.72 -17.77 -4.93
CA ASN A 209 15.58 -18.66 -5.15
C ASN A 209 14.39 -17.95 -5.83
N ILE A 210 14.39 -16.61 -5.92
CA ILE A 210 13.29 -15.83 -6.51
C ILE A 210 13.39 -15.86 -8.03
N LEU A 211 12.29 -16.21 -8.69
CA LEU A 211 12.11 -16.11 -10.14
C LEU A 211 11.60 -14.72 -10.52
N TRP A 212 10.50 -14.30 -9.91
CA TRP A 212 9.94 -12.97 -10.03
C TRP A 212 9.16 -12.60 -8.77
N MET A 213 8.94 -11.30 -8.56
CA MET A 213 8.07 -10.78 -7.51
C MET A 213 7.21 -9.65 -8.08
N GLY A 214 6.00 -9.49 -7.58
CA GLY A 214 5.06 -8.46 -8.03
C GLY A 214 4.09 -8.09 -6.93
N SER A 215 3.44 -6.92 -7.07
CA SER A 215 2.33 -6.56 -6.20
C SER A 215 1.21 -7.60 -6.37
N ALA A 216 0.64 -8.08 -5.26
CA ALA A 216 -0.39 -9.10 -5.29
C ALA A 216 -1.62 -8.70 -6.12
N ASP A 217 -1.83 -7.40 -6.30
CA ASP A 217 -2.94 -6.84 -7.07
C ASP A 217 -2.70 -6.74 -8.57
N SER A 218 -1.45 -6.91 -8.98
CA SER A 218 -1.02 -6.87 -10.37
C SER A 218 -0.76 -8.25 -10.97
N VAL A 219 -0.90 -9.30 -10.15
CA VAL A 219 -0.58 -10.67 -10.55
C VAL A 219 -1.74 -11.59 -10.22
N GLU A 220 -2.37 -12.15 -11.25
CA GLU A 220 -3.25 -13.30 -11.06
C GLU A 220 -2.39 -14.50 -10.66
N MET A 221 -2.72 -15.16 -9.54
CA MET A 221 -2.06 -16.41 -9.11
C MET A 221 -2.38 -17.62 -10.02
N THR A 222 -2.93 -17.34 -11.19
CA THR A 222 -3.18 -18.28 -12.26
C THR A 222 -2.60 -17.71 -13.55
N ASP A 223 -1.40 -18.13 -13.92
CA ASP A 223 -1.27 -18.68 -15.26
C ASP A 223 -0.24 -19.82 -15.31
N LEU A 224 -0.79 -20.99 -15.64
CA LEU A 224 -0.04 -22.16 -16.07
C LEU A 224 0.55 -21.85 -17.45
N GLY A 225 1.83 -21.47 -17.46
CA GLY A 225 2.67 -21.64 -18.64
C GLY A 225 3.01 -20.38 -19.40
N LEU A 226 4.30 -20.27 -19.70
CA LEU A 226 4.87 -19.75 -20.94
C LEU A 226 4.09 -18.62 -21.64
N ARG A 227 4.58 -17.40 -21.48
CA ARG A 227 4.80 -16.53 -22.63
C ARG A 227 6.28 -16.31 -22.84
#